data_AF-A0A6M4APN9-F1
#
_entry.id   AF-A0A6M4APN9-F1
#
_cell.length_a   1.000
_cell.length_b   1.000
_cell.length_c   1.000
_cell.angle_alpha   90.00
_cell.angle_beta   90.00
_cell.angle_gamma   90.00
#
_symmetry.space_group_name_H-M   'P 1'
#
loop_
_entity.id
_entity.type
_entity.pdbx_description
1 polymer ?
#
loop_
_entity_poly.entity_id
_entity_poly.type
_entity_poly.pdbx_seq_one_letter_code
_entity_poly.pdbx_strand_id
1 'polypeptide(L)'
;RSMEFLKFRELPAGQNAIVAIACYSGYNQEDSVIMNQSSIDRGLFRSLFYRAYVEQEKRIGISAVETFEKPLRSETMKMKHGTYEKLDNDGIIAPGTRVSGEDVIIGKTAPMAPDNEELGQRTKLHTKRDASTPLRSTENGIVDKVLLTT
;
A
#
# COMPACT_ATOMS: atom_id res chain seq x y z
N ARG A 1 11.22 -8.39 38.79
CA ARG A 1 11.88 -7.07 38.99
C ARG A 1 12.14 -6.31 37.69
N SER A 2 13.13 -6.64 36.84
CA SER A 2 13.40 -5.84 35.62
C SER A 2 12.25 -5.85 34.60
N MET A 3 11.59 -7.00 34.40
CA MET A 3 10.42 -7.10 33.52
C MET A 3 9.18 -6.33 34.04
N GLU A 4 9.09 -6.09 35.34
CA GLU A 4 7.98 -5.30 35.93
C GLU A 4 8.22 -3.80 35.72
N PHE A 5 9.45 -3.32 35.85
CA PHE A 5 9.79 -1.94 35.54
C PHE A 5 9.59 -1.59 34.06
N LEU A 6 9.87 -2.54 33.17
CA LEU A 6 9.63 -2.41 31.73
C LEU A 6 8.17 -2.68 31.32
N LYS A 7 7.32 -3.12 32.25
CA LYS A 7 5.92 -3.50 32.01
C LYS A 7 5.75 -4.52 30.87
N PHE A 8 6.73 -5.40 30.67
CA PHE A 8 6.72 -6.37 29.57
C PHE A 8 5.55 -7.37 29.68
N ARG A 9 5.05 -7.59 30.91
CA ARG A 9 3.85 -8.40 31.15
C ARG A 9 2.56 -7.75 30.62
N GLU A 10 2.52 -6.42 30.53
CA GLU A 10 1.37 -5.67 30.00
C GLU A 10 1.39 -5.64 28.46
N LEU A 11 2.57 -5.56 27.85
CA LEU A 11 2.78 -5.55 26.40
C LEU A 11 3.79 -6.64 25.99
N PRO A 12 3.41 -7.93 26.02
CA PRO A 12 4.30 -9.01 25.63
C PRO A 12 4.51 -9.06 24.11
N ALA A 13 5.65 -9.57 23.66
CA ALA A 13 6.04 -9.60 22.25
C ALA A 13 6.00 -11.01 21.61
N GLY A 14 5.41 -12.01 22.26
CA GLY A 14 5.40 -13.39 21.76
C GLY A 14 4.35 -14.28 22.40
N GLN A 15 4.34 -15.56 22.02
CA GLN A 15 3.45 -16.58 22.55
C GLN A 15 4.27 -17.78 23.04
N ASN A 16 3.80 -18.42 24.11
CA ASN A 16 4.40 -19.64 24.61
C ASN A 16 4.14 -20.80 23.62
N ALA A 17 5.16 -21.60 23.35
CA ALA A 17 5.08 -22.78 22.49
C ALA A 17 5.56 -24.03 23.23
N ILE A 18 5.01 -25.19 22.86
CA ILE A 18 5.52 -26.48 23.31
C ILE A 18 6.57 -26.94 22.30
N VAL A 19 7.78 -27.26 22.78
CA VAL A 19 8.93 -27.60 21.95
C VAL A 19 9.34 -29.05 22.21
N ALA A 20 9.58 -29.80 21.14
CA ALA A 20 10.18 -31.13 21.18
C ALA A 20 11.57 -31.10 20.54
N ILE A 21 12.57 -31.62 21.24
CA ILE A 21 13.96 -31.70 20.74
C ILE A 21 14.19 -33.12 20.24
N ALA A 22 14.13 -33.31 18.92
CA ALA A 22 14.35 -34.60 18.28
C ALA A 22 14.77 -34.41 16.82
N CYS A 23 15.53 -35.36 16.27
CA CYS A 23 15.74 -35.45 14.82
C CYS A 23 14.50 -36.09 14.19
N TYR A 24 13.84 -35.39 13.26
CA TYR A 24 12.62 -35.91 12.64
C TYR A 24 12.57 -35.53 11.15
N SER A 25 12.43 -36.52 10.26
CA SER A 25 12.25 -36.37 8.81
C SER A 25 13.35 -35.61 8.02
N GLY A 26 14.35 -35.02 8.68
CA GLY A 26 15.41 -34.24 8.04
C GLY A 26 15.06 -32.77 7.79
N TYR A 27 13.78 -32.37 7.88
CA TYR A 27 13.33 -30.98 7.68
C TYR A 27 13.55 -30.04 8.88
N ASN A 28 14.37 -30.45 9.86
CA ASN A 28 14.77 -29.64 11.01
C ASN A 28 16.30 -29.56 11.19
N GLN A 29 17.05 -29.67 10.10
CA GLN A 29 18.51 -29.49 10.04
C GLN A 29 18.88 -28.05 9.69
N GLU A 30 20.12 -27.62 9.97
CA GLU A 30 20.66 -26.32 9.53
C GLU A 30 19.72 -25.14 9.84
N ASP A 31 19.40 -24.96 11.13
CA ASP A 31 18.52 -23.91 11.69
C ASP A 31 17.05 -23.95 11.27
N SER A 32 16.61 -25.00 10.55
CA SER A 32 15.19 -25.20 10.25
C SER A 32 14.39 -25.78 11.42
N VAL A 33 13.09 -25.45 11.48
CA VAL A 33 12.16 -25.93 12.50
C VAL A 33 10.90 -26.50 11.86
N ILE A 34 10.38 -27.59 12.43
CA ILE A 34 9.10 -28.18 12.01
C ILE A 34 7.98 -27.65 12.91
N MET A 35 6.91 -27.16 12.31
CA MET A 35 5.76 -26.58 12.99
C MET A 35 4.52 -27.46 12.86
N ASN A 36 3.65 -27.42 13.87
CA ASN A 36 2.37 -28.11 13.82
C ASN A 36 1.35 -27.30 12.99
N GLN A 37 0.95 -27.85 11.83
CA GLN A 37 -0.04 -27.22 10.95
C GLN A 37 -1.35 -26.89 11.66
N SER A 38 -1.88 -27.81 12.48
CA SER A 38 -3.14 -27.58 13.21
C SER A 38 -3.05 -26.43 14.20
N SER A 39 -1.87 -26.15 14.77
CA SER A 39 -1.65 -24.99 15.63
C SER A 39 -1.64 -23.69 14.83
N ILE A 40 -1.03 -23.69 13.64
CA ILE A 40 -1.01 -22.53 12.73
C ILE A 40 -2.43 -22.19 12.26
N ASP A 41 -3.21 -23.20 11.87
CA ASP A 41 -4.60 -23.03 11.42
C ASP A 41 -5.49 -22.43 12.52
N ARG A 42 -5.19 -22.76 13.78
CA ARG A 42 -5.85 -22.19 14.98
C ARG A 42 -5.34 -20.79 15.35
N GLY A 43 -4.41 -20.22 14.58
CA GLY A 43 -3.93 -18.85 14.71
C GLY A 43 -2.66 -18.67 15.53
N LEU A 44 -1.90 -19.75 15.81
CA LEU A 44 -0.58 -19.63 16.44
C LEU A 44 0.32 -18.70 15.59
N PHE A 45 0.84 -17.66 16.23
CA PHE A 45 1.67 -16.61 15.63
C PHE A 45 1.05 -15.80 14.48
N ARG A 46 -0.28 -15.78 14.31
CA ARG A 46 -0.93 -14.88 13.34
C ARG A 46 -0.74 -13.42 13.77
N SER A 47 -0.32 -12.57 12.84
CA SER A 47 -0.12 -11.14 13.05
C SER A 47 -0.89 -10.31 12.04
N LEU A 48 -1.05 -9.01 12.32
CA LEU A 48 -1.63 -8.01 11.42
C LEU A 48 -0.49 -7.09 10.94
N PHE A 49 -0.51 -6.76 9.65
CA PHE A 49 0.44 -5.83 9.05
C PHE A 49 -0.30 -4.61 8.52
N TYR A 50 0.15 -3.43 8.92
CA TYR A 50 -0.41 -2.15 8.50
C TYR A 50 0.64 -1.32 7.77
N ARG A 51 0.22 -0.63 6.72
CA ARG A 51 1.03 0.34 6.00
C ARG A 51 0.21 1.59 5.71
N ALA A 52 0.81 2.75 6.00
CA ALA A 52 0.25 4.04 5.65
C ALA A 52 0.90 4.57 4.36
N TYR A 53 0.08 5.13 3.48
CA TYR A 53 0.50 5.92 2.34
C TYR A 53 0.07 7.36 2.60
N VAL A 54 0.99 8.30 2.39
CA VAL A 54 0.76 9.73 2.63
C VAL A 54 1.05 10.47 1.35
N GLU A 55 0.09 11.26 0.89
CA GLU A 55 0.26 12.19 -0.21
C GLU A 55 -0.34 13.55 0.15
N GLN A 56 0.11 14.58 -0.56
CA GLN A 56 -0.31 15.97 -0.43
C GLN A 56 -0.37 16.63 -1.81
N GLU A 57 -1.27 17.60 -1.98
CA GLU A 57 -1.30 18.45 -3.16
C GLU A 57 -0.14 19.45 -3.11
N LYS A 58 0.80 19.37 -4.07
CA LYS A 58 1.91 20.32 -4.15
C LYS A 58 1.65 21.38 -5.21
N ARG A 59 2.15 22.58 -4.95
CA ARG A 59 2.26 23.63 -5.96
C ARG A 59 3.49 23.36 -6.82
N ILE A 60 3.28 23.19 -8.12
CA ILE A 60 4.31 23.08 -9.14
C ILE A 60 4.52 24.47 -9.75
N GLY A 61 5.63 25.11 -9.39
CA GLY A 61 5.96 26.46 -9.88
C GLY A 61 5.07 27.54 -9.28
N ILE A 62 4.64 28.50 -10.10
CA ILE A 62 3.98 29.74 -9.64
C ILE A 62 2.45 29.58 -9.58
N SER A 63 1.85 28.78 -10.46
CA SER A 63 0.37 28.76 -10.62
C SER A 63 -0.26 27.36 -10.76
N ALA A 64 0.53 26.31 -10.97
CA ALA A 64 0.01 24.97 -11.18
C ALA A 64 -0.06 24.23 -9.84
N VAL A 65 -1.22 23.66 -9.49
CA VAL A 65 -1.41 22.88 -8.26
C VAL A 65 -1.78 21.46 -8.66
N GLU A 66 -1.10 20.48 -8.08
CA GLU A 66 -1.51 19.08 -8.21
C GLU A 66 -2.85 18.88 -7.52
N THR A 67 -3.73 18.10 -8.11
CA THR A 67 -5.09 17.88 -7.59
C THR A 67 -5.35 16.40 -7.40
N PHE A 68 -6.02 16.06 -6.31
CA PHE A 68 -6.63 14.73 -6.16
C PHE A 68 -7.92 14.67 -6.97
N GLU A 69 -7.94 13.75 -7.93
CA GLU A 69 -9.10 13.46 -8.77
C GLU A 69 -8.92 12.09 -9.42
N LYS A 70 -10.00 11.52 -9.94
CA LYS A 70 -9.94 10.27 -10.72
C LYS A 70 -9.29 10.53 -12.08
N PRO A 71 -8.08 10.02 -12.36
CA PRO A 71 -7.41 10.30 -13.62
C PRO A 71 -8.06 9.50 -14.75
N LEU A 72 -8.40 10.20 -15.83
CA LEU A 72 -9.01 9.61 -17.03
C LEU A 72 -7.98 9.46 -18.15
N ARG A 73 -8.02 8.32 -18.85
CA ARG A 73 -7.13 8.03 -20.00
C ARG A 73 -7.25 9.05 -21.14
N SER A 74 -8.41 9.68 -21.28
CA SER A 74 -8.66 10.72 -22.29
C SER A 74 -7.97 12.05 -21.99
N GLU A 75 -7.71 12.37 -20.72
CA GLU A 75 -7.27 13.70 -20.27
C GLU A 75 -5.86 13.68 -19.67
N THR A 76 -5.40 12.50 -19.25
CA THR A 76 -4.17 12.33 -18.47
C THR A 76 -3.09 11.62 -19.27
N MET A 77 -1.91 12.23 -19.37
CA MET A 77 -0.72 11.67 -20.00
C MET A 77 0.07 10.77 -19.07
N LYS A 78 0.80 9.81 -19.66
CA LYS A 78 1.72 8.90 -18.98
C LYS A 78 1.07 8.13 -17.82
N MET A 79 -0.18 7.71 -17.99
CA MET A 79 -0.85 6.87 -17.00
C MET A 79 -0.04 5.60 -16.74
N LYS A 80 0.07 5.25 -15.46
CA LYS A 80 0.71 4.00 -15.03
C LYS A 80 -0.10 2.79 -15.47
N HIS A 81 0.57 1.64 -15.51
CA HIS A 81 -0.04 0.36 -15.93
C HIS A 81 -0.80 -0.30 -14.76
N GLY A 82 -1.62 0.49 -14.07
CA GLY A 82 -2.39 0.05 -12.90
C GLY A 82 -3.91 0.13 -13.11
N THR A 83 -4.64 -0.39 -12.13
CA THR A 83 -6.10 -0.32 -12.10
C THR A 83 -6.56 0.95 -11.41
N TYR A 84 -7.33 1.79 -12.11
CA TYR A 84 -7.93 3.03 -11.59
C TYR A 84 -9.43 2.90 -11.29
N GLU A 85 -10.02 1.73 -11.58
CA GLU A 85 -11.46 1.49 -11.44
C GLU A 85 -11.93 1.58 -9.99
N LYS A 86 -11.04 1.23 -9.05
CA LYS A 86 -11.30 1.20 -7.60
C LYS A 86 -11.26 2.57 -6.93
N LEU A 87 -10.85 3.62 -7.66
CA LEU A 87 -10.86 4.98 -7.15
C LEU A 87 -12.26 5.57 -7.23
N ASP A 88 -12.65 6.30 -6.19
CA ASP A 88 -13.84 7.15 -6.22
C ASP A 88 -13.57 8.42 -7.05
N ASN A 89 -14.60 9.26 -7.21
CA ASN A 89 -14.54 10.44 -8.07
C ASN A 89 -13.56 11.51 -7.57
N ASP A 90 -13.27 11.52 -6.27
CA ASP A 90 -12.25 12.35 -5.62
C ASP A 90 -10.82 11.83 -5.83
N GLY A 91 -10.65 10.70 -6.52
CA GLY A 91 -9.36 10.07 -6.73
C GLY A 91 -8.86 9.32 -5.51
N ILE A 92 -9.67 9.07 -4.49
CA ILE A 92 -9.27 8.34 -3.29
C ILE A 92 -10.01 7.00 -3.23
N ILE A 93 -9.36 5.98 -2.71
CA ILE A 93 -9.98 4.66 -2.56
C ILE A 93 -10.81 4.59 -1.25
N ALA A 94 -12.01 4.00 -1.32
CA ALA A 94 -12.86 3.84 -0.14
C ALA A 94 -12.31 2.77 0.85
N PRO A 95 -12.48 2.96 2.18
CA PRO A 95 -12.22 1.94 3.18
C PRO A 95 -13.02 0.64 2.91
N GLY A 96 -12.44 -0.51 3.25
CA GLY A 96 -13.02 -1.83 3.01
C GLY A 96 -12.76 -2.40 1.62
N THR A 97 -12.21 -1.60 0.69
CA THR A 97 -11.87 -2.06 -0.66
C THR A 97 -10.66 -2.98 -0.64
N ARG A 98 -10.73 -4.11 -1.35
CA ARG A 98 -9.59 -5.03 -1.53
C ARG A 98 -8.67 -4.52 -2.63
N VAL A 99 -7.39 -4.40 -2.30
CA VAL A 99 -6.32 -3.92 -3.19
C VAL A 99 -5.20 -4.95 -3.34
N SER A 100 -4.55 -4.89 -4.49
CA SER A 100 -3.44 -5.73 -4.93
C SER A 100 -2.41 -4.85 -5.65
N GLY A 101 -1.17 -5.33 -5.78
CA GLY A 101 0.00 -4.48 -6.03
C GLY A 101 -0.10 -3.42 -7.14
N GLU A 102 -0.73 -3.72 -8.28
CA GLU A 102 -0.87 -2.75 -9.40
C GLU A 102 -2.07 -1.81 -9.24
N ASP A 103 -2.87 -1.94 -8.17
CA ASP A 103 -4.03 -1.09 -7.93
C ASP A 103 -3.59 0.29 -7.45
N VAL A 104 -4.17 1.32 -8.07
CA VAL A 104 -3.97 2.70 -7.68
C VAL A 104 -4.84 3.02 -6.47
N ILE A 105 -4.21 3.48 -5.40
CA ILE A 105 -4.88 3.82 -4.13
C ILE A 105 -5.12 5.32 -3.97
N ILE A 106 -4.30 6.15 -4.63
CA ILE A 106 -4.42 7.60 -4.63
C ILE A 106 -4.23 8.09 -6.06
N GLY A 107 -5.32 8.51 -6.69
CA GLY A 107 -5.37 9.23 -7.96
C GLY A 107 -4.95 10.68 -7.76
N LYS A 108 -3.88 11.06 -8.44
CA LYS A 108 -3.31 12.40 -8.36
C LYS A 108 -2.85 12.83 -9.74
N THR A 109 -3.19 14.05 -10.12
CA THR A 109 -2.86 14.62 -11.41
C THR A 109 -2.05 15.89 -11.25
N ALA A 110 -1.08 16.08 -12.14
CA ALA A 110 -0.26 17.27 -12.21
C ALA A 110 -0.60 18.04 -13.50
N PRO A 111 -1.01 19.32 -13.44
CA PRO A 111 -1.27 20.11 -14.64
C PRO A 111 0.02 20.26 -15.47
N MET A 112 -0.10 20.11 -16.80
CA MET A 112 1.01 20.27 -17.73
C MET A 112 0.92 21.62 -18.45
N ALA A 113 2.07 22.29 -18.61
CA ALA A 113 2.15 23.51 -19.42
C ALA A 113 1.74 23.22 -20.89
N PRO A 114 1.03 24.16 -21.54
CA PRO A 114 0.56 23.98 -22.92
C PRO A 114 1.70 23.86 -23.93
N ASP A 115 2.85 24.50 -23.69
CA ASP A 115 3.97 24.59 -24.65
C ASP A 115 4.92 23.38 -24.67
N ASN A 116 4.62 22.32 -23.92
CA ASN A 116 5.45 21.11 -23.90
C ASN A 116 4.91 20.11 -24.92
N GLU A 117 5.34 20.25 -26.18
CA GLU A 117 5.09 19.28 -27.25
C GLU A 117 6.01 18.05 -27.06
N GLU A 118 5.57 17.09 -26.24
CA GLU A 118 6.23 15.77 -26.17
C GLU A 118 5.97 14.99 -27.47
N LEU A 119 6.80 15.26 -28.49
CA LEU A 119 7.01 14.45 -29.71
C LEU A 119 5.73 13.92 -30.40
N GLY A 120 4.65 14.68 -30.42
CA GLY A 120 3.43 14.34 -31.18
C GLY A 120 2.53 13.24 -30.58
N GLN A 121 2.82 12.73 -29.37
CA GLN A 121 1.92 11.80 -28.66
C GLN A 121 0.79 12.51 -27.91
N ARG A 122 0.87 13.84 -27.78
CA ARG A 122 -0.09 14.65 -27.03
C ARG A 122 -1.25 15.10 -27.93
N THR A 123 -2.47 14.65 -27.63
CA THR A 123 -3.70 15.26 -28.16
C THR A 123 -4.05 16.53 -27.37
N LYS A 124 -4.81 17.46 -27.98
CA LYS A 124 -5.26 18.70 -27.31
C LYS A 124 -6.06 18.46 -26.01
N LEU A 125 -6.62 17.27 -25.84
CA LEU A 125 -7.40 16.87 -24.66
C LEU A 125 -6.50 16.54 -23.45
N HIS A 126 -5.22 16.24 -23.69
CA HIS A 126 -4.26 15.90 -22.66
C HIS A 126 -3.69 17.16 -21.98
N THR A 127 -4.33 17.53 -20.87
CA THR A 127 -4.00 18.73 -20.07
C THR A 127 -3.22 18.40 -18.80
N LYS A 128 -3.25 17.13 -18.36
CA LYS A 128 -2.69 16.69 -17.08
C LYS A 128 -1.73 15.52 -17.26
N ARG A 129 -0.81 15.32 -16.32
CA ARG A 129 0.08 14.16 -16.20
C ARG A 129 -0.33 13.34 -14.99
N ASP A 130 -0.22 12.03 -15.11
CA ASP A 130 -0.45 11.12 -14.00
C ASP A 130 0.69 11.23 -12.95
N ALA A 131 0.31 11.53 -11.71
CA ALA A 131 1.16 11.55 -10.52
C ALA A 131 0.61 10.62 -9.43
N SER A 132 -0.29 9.70 -9.79
CA SER A 132 -0.95 8.78 -8.86
C SER A 132 0.01 7.85 -8.12
N THR A 133 -0.42 7.33 -6.97
CA THR A 133 0.34 6.38 -6.15
C THR A 133 -0.32 5.00 -6.18
N PRO A 134 0.34 3.98 -6.76
CA PRO A 134 -0.09 2.59 -6.65
C PRO A 134 0.38 1.94 -5.35
N LEU A 135 -0.20 0.78 -5.05
CA LEU A 135 0.33 -0.12 -4.03
C LEU A 135 1.72 -0.65 -4.44
N ARG A 136 2.46 -1.27 -3.51
CA ARG A 136 3.68 -2.02 -3.89
C ARG A 136 3.28 -3.33 -4.55
N SER A 137 3.98 -3.70 -5.62
CA SER A 137 3.69 -4.89 -6.44
C SER A 137 3.63 -6.21 -5.66
N THR A 138 4.41 -6.36 -4.60
CA THR A 138 4.49 -7.60 -3.79
C THR A 138 3.49 -7.66 -2.64
N GLU A 139 2.56 -6.70 -2.54
CA GLU A 139 1.66 -6.57 -1.40
C GLU A 139 0.19 -6.56 -1.85
N ASN A 140 -0.67 -7.05 -0.97
CA ASN A 140 -2.11 -7.02 -1.12
C ASN A 140 -2.76 -6.87 0.26
N GLY A 141 -3.99 -6.34 0.28
CA GLY A 141 -4.65 -6.06 1.54
C GLY A 141 -6.03 -5.43 1.38
N ILE A 142 -6.52 -4.90 2.48
CA ILE A 142 -7.78 -4.16 2.56
C ILE A 142 -7.46 -2.77 3.09
N VAL A 143 -8.07 -1.75 2.49
CA VAL A 143 -7.96 -0.38 2.97
C VAL A 143 -8.66 -0.28 4.33
N ASP A 144 -7.91 -0.03 5.40
CA ASP A 144 -8.46 0.08 6.76
C ASP A 144 -9.06 1.46 7.03
N LYS A 145 -8.27 2.53 6.84
CA LYS A 145 -8.66 3.91 7.11
C LYS A 145 -8.15 4.86 6.06
N VAL A 146 -8.97 5.86 5.76
CA VAL A 146 -8.63 7.01 4.92
C VAL A 146 -8.74 8.24 5.79
N LEU A 147 -7.68 9.04 5.86
CA LEU A 147 -7.60 10.24 6.68
C LEU A 147 -7.29 11.43 5.78
N LEU A 148 -8.11 12.47 5.87
CA LEU A 148 -7.97 13.72 5.14
C LEU A 148 -7.76 14.86 6.11
N THR A 149 -6.82 15.74 5.79
CA THR A 149 -6.55 16.96 6.55
C THR A 149 -6.33 18.11 5.58
N THR A 150 -6.74 19.31 5.98
CA THR A 150 -6.59 20.56 5.23
C THR A 150 -5.40 21.35 5.71
#